data_AF-A0A2N6FSE8-F1
#
_entry.id   AF-A0A2N6FSE8-F1
#
_cell.length_a   1.000
_cell.length_b   1.000
_cell.length_c   1.000
_cell.angle_alpha   90.00
_cell.angle_beta   90.00
_cell.angle_gamma   90.00
#
_symmetry.space_group_name_H-M   'P 1'
#
loop_
_entity.id
_entity.type
_entity.pdbx_description
1 polymer ?
#
loop_
_entity_poly.entity_id
_entity_poly.type
_entity_poly.pdbx_seq_one_letter_code
_entity_poly.pdbx_strand_id
1 'polypeptide(L)'
;MPYNELTRLEQGYVSIYGPQYDAIAPEVVRAFEERQHLLPYVFLFEFCLFAVMLLLQGGRKGPKRKENSEMVKVHSLFQRIVLLGNILIMIYLFITGFSITFGNITGGGNLGYFLRQTHEVAGLFWIPMWLLVTVIAFKDHKHFTRPSAAWGKFFLKGLYTHGQRINYLAFVAFGFILCFSGFWIWFLSPGDFLHAEVIQYKRLILFGHFMGSAVITFFIGETIYSYVVAIRGYLPGLISGKYPKEYLEEFHPEVLDGV
;
A
#
# COMPACT_ATOMS: atom_id res chain seq x y z
N MET A 1 35.55 -21.38 13.48
CA MET A 1 36.17 -21.25 12.15
C MET A 1 35.94 -19.83 11.67
N PRO A 2 36.99 -19.11 11.22
CA PRO A 2 36.87 -17.83 10.51
C PRO A 2 35.92 -17.95 9.30
N TYR A 3 35.11 -16.93 9.03
CA TYR A 3 34.11 -16.91 7.94
C TYR A 3 34.71 -17.28 6.57
N ASN A 4 35.96 -16.85 6.34
CA ASN A 4 36.69 -17.04 5.09
C ASN A 4 37.14 -18.50 4.88
N GLU A 5 37.09 -19.32 5.92
CA GLU A 5 37.46 -20.74 5.90
C GLU A 5 36.26 -21.66 5.71
N LEU A 6 35.03 -21.12 5.71
CA LEU A 6 33.79 -21.86 5.45
C LEU A 6 33.61 -22.11 3.95
N THR A 7 32.98 -23.23 3.58
CA THR A 7 32.53 -23.46 2.20
C THR A 7 31.49 -22.42 1.78
N ARG A 8 31.27 -22.19 0.48
CA ARG A 8 30.26 -21.21 0.02
C ARG A 8 28.84 -21.51 0.53
N LEU A 9 28.51 -22.78 0.70
CA LEU A 9 27.23 -23.20 1.25
C LEU A 9 27.15 -22.80 2.74
N GLU A 10 28.19 -23.07 3.52
CA GLU A 10 28.28 -22.69 4.93
C GLU A 10 28.37 -21.17 5.13
N GLN A 11 29.04 -20.44 4.23
CA GLN A 11 29.02 -18.97 4.20
C GLN A 11 27.61 -18.45 3.92
N GLY A 12 26.87 -19.09 3.01
CA GLY A 12 25.46 -18.82 2.78
C GLY A 12 24.62 -19.06 4.03
N TYR A 13 24.83 -20.19 4.71
CA TYR A 13 24.15 -20.49 5.98
C TYR A 13 24.51 -19.49 7.08
N VAL A 14 25.78 -19.16 7.28
CA VAL A 14 26.21 -18.19 8.29
C VAL A 14 25.76 -16.77 7.95
N SER A 15 25.63 -16.41 6.68
CA SER A 15 25.09 -15.10 6.27
C SER A 15 23.58 -15.00 6.48
N ILE A 16 22.84 -16.07 6.20
CA ILE A 16 21.37 -16.12 6.33
C ILE A 16 20.97 -16.32 7.81
N TYR A 17 21.76 -17.05 8.59
CA TYR A 17 21.40 -17.49 9.93
C TYR A 17 22.31 -16.92 11.06
N GLY A 18 23.45 -16.29 10.76
CA GLY A 18 24.37 -15.72 11.75
C GLY A 18 25.09 -16.74 12.67
N PRO A 19 25.92 -16.27 13.62
CA PRO A 19 26.63 -17.12 14.60
C PRO A 19 25.70 -17.70 15.69
N GLN A 20 24.45 -17.25 15.75
CA GLN A 20 23.38 -17.87 16.52
C GLN A 20 22.46 -18.58 15.53
N TYR A 21 22.53 -19.91 15.48
CA TYR A 21 21.76 -20.81 14.59
C TYR A 21 20.23 -20.66 14.66
N ASP A 22 19.75 -19.69 15.43
CA ASP A 22 18.38 -19.49 15.80
C ASP A 22 17.87 -18.14 15.27
N ALA A 23 18.53 -17.43 14.34
CA ALA A 23 18.12 -16.11 13.87
C ALA A 23 18.14 -15.93 12.33
N ILE A 24 17.00 -15.64 11.68
CA ILE A 24 16.98 -15.31 10.24
C ILE A 24 17.40 -13.84 10.04
N ALA A 25 18.41 -13.61 9.19
CA ALA A 25 18.94 -12.30 8.79
C ALA A 25 19.27 -11.36 9.98
N PRO A 26 20.07 -11.80 10.97
CA PRO A 26 20.27 -11.09 12.23
C PRO A 26 20.88 -9.70 12.06
N GLU A 27 21.80 -9.54 11.10
CA GLU A 27 22.42 -8.23 10.83
C GLU A 27 21.44 -7.20 10.25
N VAL A 28 20.46 -7.65 9.45
CA VAL A 28 19.42 -6.76 8.90
C VAL A 28 18.50 -6.30 10.01
N VAL A 29 18.08 -7.21 10.88
CA VAL A 29 17.23 -6.90 12.04
C VAL A 29 17.96 -5.97 13.00
N ARG A 30 19.23 -6.25 13.34
CA ARG A 30 20.04 -5.38 14.20
C ARG A 30 20.21 -3.97 13.61
N ALA A 31 20.60 -3.88 12.35
CA ALA A 31 20.78 -2.59 11.68
C ALA A 31 19.47 -1.78 11.61
N PHE A 32 18.34 -2.47 11.48
CA PHE A 32 17.02 -1.87 11.54
C PHE A 32 16.69 -1.35 12.95
N GLU A 33 16.84 -2.19 13.99
CA GLU A 33 16.58 -1.82 15.38
C GLU A 33 17.44 -0.64 15.85
N GLU A 34 18.72 -0.60 15.45
CA GLU A 34 19.63 0.49 15.75
C GLU A 34 19.20 1.82 15.10
N ARG A 35 18.53 1.76 13.94
CA ARG A 35 18.19 2.94 13.12
C ARG A 35 16.71 3.29 13.09
N GLN A 36 15.85 2.50 13.75
CA GLN A 36 14.40 2.70 13.74
C GLN A 36 13.97 4.09 14.23
N HIS A 37 14.75 4.69 15.14
CA HIS A 37 14.52 6.04 15.66
C HIS A 37 14.69 7.14 14.59
N LEU A 38 15.36 6.86 13.48
CA LEU A 38 15.53 7.79 12.35
C LEU A 38 14.35 7.77 11.39
N LEU A 39 13.59 6.68 11.34
CA LEU A 39 12.48 6.49 10.40
C LEU A 39 11.42 7.60 10.45
N PRO A 40 10.97 8.12 11.61
CA PRO A 40 10.03 9.25 11.64
C PRO A 40 10.55 10.48 10.90
N TYR A 41 11.85 10.76 11.01
CA TYR A 41 12.47 11.90 10.34
C TYR A 41 12.59 11.68 8.83
N VAL A 42 12.82 10.44 8.40
CA VAL A 42 12.80 10.08 6.97
C VAL A 42 11.42 10.32 6.38
N PHE A 43 10.36 9.83 7.03
CA PHE A 43 8.97 10.06 6.58
C PHE A 43 8.59 11.55 6.64
N LEU A 44 9.01 12.29 7.67
CA LEU A 44 8.77 13.73 7.76
C LEU A 44 9.43 14.49 6.60
N PHE A 45 10.70 14.20 6.32
CA PHE A 45 11.43 14.80 5.20
C PHE A 45 10.73 14.52 3.87
N GLU A 46 10.25 13.29 3.68
CA GLU A 46 9.48 12.90 2.51
C GLU A 46 8.16 13.68 2.37
N PHE A 47 7.39 13.83 3.45
CA PHE A 47 6.18 14.65 3.43
C PHE A 47 6.48 16.10 3.09
N CYS A 48 7.58 16.65 3.61
CA CYS A 48 8.05 17.99 3.23
C CYS A 48 8.41 18.06 1.74
N LEU A 49 9.09 17.05 1.18
CA LEU A 49 9.41 17.00 -0.25
C LEU A 49 8.14 16.95 -1.12
N PHE A 50 7.14 16.14 -0.78
CA PHE A 50 5.87 16.12 -1.50
C PHE A 50 5.12 17.46 -1.42
N ALA A 51 5.14 18.12 -0.26
CA ALA A 51 4.55 19.44 -0.10
C ALA A 51 5.28 20.50 -0.94
N VAL A 52 6.62 20.50 -0.96
CA VAL A 52 7.42 21.40 -1.79
C VAL A 52 7.17 21.14 -3.28
N MET A 53 7.16 19.88 -3.71
CA MET A 53 6.83 19.52 -5.09
C MET A 53 5.42 19.98 -5.48
N LEU A 54 4.44 19.91 -4.58
CA LEU A 54 3.10 20.46 -4.82
C LEU A 54 3.15 21.96 -5.15
N LEU A 55 3.88 22.72 -4.33
CA LEU A 55 4.00 24.16 -4.49
C LEU A 55 4.72 24.51 -5.81
N LEU A 56 5.82 23.81 -6.12
CA LEU A 56 6.58 24.01 -7.35
C LEU A 56 5.78 23.64 -8.61
N GLN A 57 4.87 22.67 -8.54
CA GLN A 57 4.01 22.28 -9.65
C GLN A 57 2.79 23.22 -9.87
N GLY A 58 2.76 24.36 -9.19
CA GLY A 58 1.67 25.33 -9.30
C GLY A 58 0.47 25.02 -8.39
N GLY A 59 0.69 24.23 -7.34
CA GLY A 59 -0.35 23.84 -6.39
C GLY A 59 -1.35 22.83 -6.96
N ARG A 60 -2.56 22.84 -6.40
CA ARG A 60 -3.62 21.92 -6.79
C ARG A 60 -4.09 22.20 -8.22
N LYS A 61 -3.82 21.25 -9.13
CA LYS A 61 -4.30 21.30 -10.52
C LYS A 61 -5.79 21.03 -10.53
N GLY A 62 -6.55 21.93 -11.14
CA GLY A 62 -7.98 21.76 -11.36
C GLY A 62 -8.30 21.96 -12.83
N PRO A 63 -9.25 21.19 -13.39
CA PRO A 63 -9.65 21.37 -14.77
C PRO A 63 -10.18 22.80 -14.96
N LYS A 64 -9.92 23.38 -16.14
CA LYS A 64 -10.59 24.62 -16.57
C LYS A 64 -12.06 24.31 -16.87
N ARG A 65 -12.89 24.22 -15.82
CA ARG A 65 -14.29 23.80 -15.95
C ARG A 65 -15.12 24.87 -16.66
N LYS A 66 -15.80 24.50 -17.75
CA LYS A 66 -16.95 25.25 -18.28
C LYS A 66 -18.19 24.95 -17.44
N GLU A 67 -19.01 25.97 -17.19
CA GLU A 67 -20.18 25.91 -16.29
C GLU A 67 -21.19 24.79 -16.67
N ASN A 68 -21.25 24.42 -17.96
CA ASN A 68 -22.14 23.41 -18.54
C ASN A 68 -21.43 22.16 -19.10
N SER A 69 -20.34 21.75 -18.47
CA SER A 69 -19.60 20.53 -18.86
C SER A 69 -20.48 19.26 -18.82
N GLU A 70 -20.40 18.45 -19.89
CA GLU A 70 -21.03 17.13 -19.97
C GLU A 70 -20.45 16.18 -18.90
N MET A 71 -21.31 15.50 -18.14
CA MET A 71 -20.88 14.59 -17.08
C MET A 71 -20.86 13.14 -17.57
N VAL A 72 -19.68 12.54 -17.62
CA VAL A 72 -19.46 11.16 -18.05
C VAL A 72 -19.47 10.22 -16.85
N LYS A 73 -20.24 9.12 -16.95
CA LYS A 73 -20.25 8.07 -15.91
C LYS A 73 -19.03 7.17 -16.06
N VAL A 74 -18.11 7.25 -15.10
CA VAL A 74 -16.87 6.47 -15.08
C VAL A 74 -17.01 5.26 -14.18
N HIS A 75 -17.48 5.44 -12.94
CA HIS A 75 -17.54 4.36 -11.96
C HIS A 75 -18.97 3.88 -11.70
N SER A 76 -19.12 2.55 -11.56
CA SER A 76 -20.34 1.93 -11.02
C SER A 76 -20.42 2.12 -9.49
N LEU A 77 -21.60 1.90 -8.91
CA LEU A 77 -21.75 1.94 -7.44
C LEU A 77 -20.84 0.93 -6.75
N PHE A 78 -20.73 -0.29 -7.30
CA PHE A 78 -19.86 -1.33 -6.79
C PHE A 78 -18.39 -0.88 -6.76
N GLN A 79 -17.88 -0.36 -7.88
CA GLN A 79 -16.50 0.13 -7.97
C GLN A 79 -16.23 1.25 -6.96
N ARG A 80 -17.20 2.15 -6.77
CA ARG A 80 -17.09 3.25 -5.80
C ARG A 80 -17.00 2.74 -4.37
N ILE A 81 -17.85 1.77 -4.00
CA ILE A 81 -17.82 1.16 -2.67
C ILE A 81 -16.46 0.49 -2.42
N VAL A 82 -15.94 -0.27 -3.40
CA VAL A 82 -14.64 -0.93 -3.28
C VAL A 82 -13.50 0.09 -3.16
N LEU A 83 -13.44 1.09 -4.04
CA LEU A 83 -12.36 2.08 -4.03
C LEU A 83 -12.41 2.99 -2.80
N LEU A 84 -13.57 3.50 -2.42
CA LEU A 84 -13.73 4.36 -1.24
C LEU A 84 -13.53 3.56 0.05
N GLY A 85 -14.04 2.32 0.11
CA GLY A 85 -13.81 1.41 1.23
C GLY A 85 -12.33 1.13 1.42
N ASN A 86 -11.61 0.86 0.33
CA ASN A 86 -10.15 0.71 0.38
C ASN A 86 -9.45 1.98 0.88
N ILE A 87 -9.82 3.17 0.40
CA ILE A 87 -9.22 4.44 0.88
C ILE A 87 -9.43 4.59 2.40
N LEU A 88 -10.65 4.36 2.90
CA LEU A 88 -10.95 4.50 4.32
C LEU A 88 -10.17 3.51 5.19
N ILE A 89 -10.16 2.23 4.79
CA ILE A 89 -9.41 1.18 5.53
C ILE A 89 -7.92 1.49 5.51
N MET A 90 -7.36 1.90 4.37
CA MET A 90 -5.95 2.25 4.25
C MET A 90 -5.55 3.44 5.13
N ILE A 91 -6.37 4.50 5.19
CA ILE A 91 -6.11 5.63 6.09
C ILE A 91 -6.05 5.14 7.55
N TYR A 92 -6.98 4.28 7.95
CA TYR A 92 -7.01 3.74 9.30
C TYR A 92 -5.79 2.85 9.61
N LEU A 93 -5.48 1.90 8.72
CA LEU A 93 -4.31 1.03 8.83
C LEU A 93 -3.00 1.81 8.83
N PHE A 94 -2.93 2.89 8.08
CA PHE A 94 -1.78 3.78 8.04
C PHE A 94 -1.55 4.45 9.40
N ILE A 95 -2.57 5.09 9.96
CA ILE A 95 -2.49 5.78 11.26
C ILE A 95 -2.12 4.81 12.37
N THR A 96 -2.84 3.68 12.45
CA THR A 96 -2.61 2.66 13.47
C THR A 96 -1.26 1.97 13.29
N GLY A 97 -0.84 1.67 12.06
CA GLY A 97 0.46 1.08 11.75
C GLY A 97 1.64 1.99 12.10
N PHE A 98 1.50 3.31 11.86
CA PHE A 98 2.48 4.30 12.31
C PHE A 98 2.57 4.35 13.84
N SER A 99 1.44 4.31 14.54
CA SER A 99 1.44 4.26 16.00
C SER A 99 2.11 3.00 16.57
N ILE A 100 1.97 1.86 15.90
CA ILE A 100 2.64 0.60 16.30
C ILE A 100 4.15 0.69 16.03
N THR A 101 4.52 1.18 14.83
CA THR A 101 5.92 1.28 14.38
C THR A 101 6.71 2.27 15.24
N PHE A 102 6.09 3.41 15.60
CA PHE A 102 6.71 4.47 16.39
C PHE A 102 6.26 4.46 17.85
N GLY A 103 5.91 3.28 18.37
CA GLY A 103 5.46 3.11 19.76
C GLY A 103 6.46 3.62 20.81
N ASN A 104 7.75 3.65 20.46
CA ASN A 104 8.80 4.27 21.30
C ASN A 104 8.66 5.79 21.46
N ILE A 105 8.01 6.47 20.50
CA ILE A 105 7.76 7.92 20.50
C ILE A 105 6.33 8.23 20.92
N THR A 106 5.35 7.49 20.39
CA THR A 106 3.93 7.71 20.71
C THR A 106 3.55 7.23 22.11
N GLY A 107 4.39 6.40 22.73
CA GLY A 107 4.15 5.80 24.03
C GLY A 107 3.23 4.58 23.97
N GLY A 108 3.14 3.86 25.10
CA GLY A 108 2.26 2.72 25.29
C GLY A 108 0.97 3.06 26.04
N GLY A 109 0.34 2.04 26.63
CA GLY A 109 -0.89 2.18 27.42
C GLY A 109 -2.14 1.77 26.65
N ASN A 110 -3.32 2.07 27.22
CA ASN A 110 -4.61 1.58 26.71
C ASN A 110 -4.86 2.00 25.26
N LEU A 111 -4.44 3.21 24.87
CA LEU A 111 -4.60 3.69 23.49
C LEU A 111 -3.72 2.89 22.52
N GLY A 112 -2.44 2.70 22.83
CA GLY A 112 -1.54 1.90 21.97
C GLY A 112 -2.00 0.44 21.85
N TYR A 113 -2.50 -0.15 22.94
CA TYR A 113 -3.10 -1.48 22.92
C TYR A 113 -4.35 -1.54 22.04
N PHE A 114 -5.26 -0.57 22.19
CA PHE A 114 -6.47 -0.47 21.37
C PHE A 114 -6.13 -0.33 19.89
N LEU A 115 -5.22 0.59 19.53
CA LEU A 115 -4.81 0.81 18.14
C LEU A 115 -4.18 -0.44 17.53
N ARG A 116 -3.46 -1.26 18.31
CA ARG A 116 -2.94 -2.54 17.85
C ARG A 116 -4.05 -3.54 17.56
N GLN A 117 -4.96 -3.76 18.52
CA GLN A 117 -6.05 -4.72 18.35
C GLN A 117 -6.93 -4.36 17.14
N THR A 118 -7.26 -3.08 16.98
CA THR A 118 -8.09 -2.64 15.87
C THR A 118 -7.33 -2.62 14.55
N HIS A 119 -6.00 -2.42 14.55
CA HIS A 119 -5.17 -2.57 13.34
C HIS A 119 -5.26 -3.99 12.79
N GLU A 120 -5.11 -4.99 13.65
CA GLU A 120 -5.17 -6.40 13.26
C GLU A 120 -6.55 -6.75 12.67
N VAL A 121 -7.64 -6.31 13.31
CA VAL A 121 -9.01 -6.51 12.82
C VAL A 121 -9.25 -5.77 11.50
N ALA A 122 -8.85 -4.51 11.39
CA ALA A 122 -8.96 -3.75 10.14
C ALA A 122 -8.14 -4.40 9.01
N GLY A 123 -7.00 -5.00 9.35
CA GLY A 123 -6.15 -5.74 8.41
C GLY A 123 -6.89 -6.95 7.83
N LEU A 124 -7.61 -7.70 8.66
CA LEU A 124 -8.44 -8.82 8.19
C LEU A 124 -9.54 -8.38 7.22
N PHE A 125 -10.18 -7.23 7.48
CA PHE A 125 -11.16 -6.65 6.53
C PHE A 125 -10.50 -6.12 5.26
N TRP A 126 -9.24 -5.69 5.36
CA TRP A 126 -8.50 -5.23 4.20
C TRP A 126 -8.13 -6.35 3.24
N ILE A 127 -7.85 -7.58 3.71
CA ILE A 127 -7.52 -8.72 2.83
C ILE A 127 -8.53 -8.91 1.67
N PRO A 128 -9.84 -9.10 1.93
CA PRO A 128 -10.82 -9.23 0.84
C PRO A 128 -10.97 -7.92 0.04
N MET A 129 -10.79 -6.76 0.67
CA MET A 129 -10.87 -5.47 -0.03
C MET A 129 -9.72 -5.27 -1.02
N TRP A 130 -8.48 -5.57 -0.60
CA TRP A 130 -7.28 -5.56 -1.43
C TRP A 130 -7.44 -6.51 -2.62
N LEU A 131 -7.98 -7.71 -2.40
CA LEU A 131 -8.26 -8.65 -3.48
C LEU A 131 -9.30 -8.11 -4.46
N LEU A 132 -10.40 -7.52 -3.96
CA LEU A 132 -11.41 -6.88 -4.80
C LEU A 132 -10.81 -5.76 -5.64
N VAL A 133 -10.04 -4.85 -5.05
CA VAL A 133 -9.34 -3.77 -5.76
C VAL A 133 -8.43 -4.35 -6.84
N THR A 134 -7.61 -5.35 -6.48
CA THR A 134 -6.68 -6.04 -7.38
C THR A 134 -7.40 -6.60 -8.61
N VAL A 135 -8.56 -7.24 -8.40
CA VAL A 135 -9.36 -7.85 -9.46
C VAL A 135 -10.04 -6.79 -10.33
N ILE A 136 -10.74 -5.80 -9.76
CA ILE A 136 -11.44 -4.79 -10.57
C ILE A 136 -10.47 -3.92 -11.39
N ALA A 137 -9.24 -3.77 -10.89
CA ALA A 137 -8.15 -3.03 -11.51
C ALA A 137 -7.36 -3.87 -12.55
N PHE A 138 -7.59 -5.19 -12.63
CA PHE A 138 -6.86 -6.09 -13.52
C PHE A 138 -7.26 -5.91 -15.00
N LYS A 139 -6.74 -4.87 -15.66
CA LYS A 139 -7.22 -4.39 -16.98
C LYS A 139 -6.24 -4.44 -18.16
N ASP A 140 -4.97 -4.73 -17.90
CA ASP A 140 -3.88 -4.57 -18.89
C ASP A 140 -3.18 -5.90 -19.27
N HIS A 141 -3.82 -7.04 -19.03
CA HIS A 141 -3.20 -8.33 -19.36
C HIS A 141 -3.36 -8.66 -20.85
N LYS A 142 -2.26 -8.98 -21.55
CA LYS A 142 -2.19 -9.26 -23.00
C LYS A 142 -3.21 -10.31 -23.48
N HIS A 143 -3.67 -11.18 -22.60
CA HIS A 143 -4.63 -12.25 -22.89
C HIS A 143 -6.09 -11.90 -22.54
N PHE A 144 -6.36 -10.71 -22.03
CA PHE A 144 -7.71 -10.24 -21.71
C PHE A 144 -8.18 -9.22 -22.77
N THR A 145 -8.67 -9.72 -23.91
CA THR A 145 -9.57 -8.94 -24.77
C THR A 145 -10.92 -8.87 -24.07
N ARG A 146 -11.16 -7.80 -23.31
CA ARG A 146 -12.40 -7.66 -22.54
C ARG A 146 -13.59 -7.54 -23.49
N PRO A 147 -14.65 -8.36 -23.32
CA PRO A 147 -15.89 -8.16 -24.06
C PRO A 147 -16.48 -6.80 -23.66
N SER A 148 -16.67 -5.96 -24.66
CA SER A 148 -17.34 -4.67 -24.60
C SER A 148 -18.63 -4.70 -23.75
N ALA A 149 -18.92 -3.58 -23.10
CA ALA A 149 -20.15 -3.24 -22.36
C ALA A 149 -20.52 -4.05 -21.11
N ALA A 150 -20.51 -5.38 -21.12
CA ALA A 150 -21.04 -6.19 -20.00
C ALA A 150 -20.16 -6.13 -18.74
N TRP A 151 -18.84 -6.13 -18.93
CA TRP A 151 -17.85 -6.14 -17.84
C TRP A 151 -17.43 -4.75 -17.35
N GLY A 152 -17.83 -3.69 -18.05
CA GLY A 152 -17.47 -2.30 -17.74
C GLY A 152 -18.09 -1.76 -16.44
N LYS A 153 -19.03 -2.49 -15.83
CA LYS A 153 -19.58 -2.19 -14.49
C LYS A 153 -18.78 -2.82 -13.37
N PHE A 154 -18.03 -3.88 -13.67
CA PHE A 154 -17.23 -4.63 -12.70
C PHE A 154 -15.80 -4.11 -12.70
N PHE A 155 -15.14 -4.05 -13.87
CA PHE A 155 -13.78 -3.58 -13.99
C PHE A 155 -13.64 -2.08 -14.26
N LEU A 156 -12.53 -1.49 -13.82
CA LEU A 156 -12.19 -0.10 -14.10
C LEU A 156 -11.98 0.14 -15.61
N LYS A 157 -12.41 1.31 -16.07
CA LYS A 157 -12.32 1.78 -17.47
C LYS A 157 -10.93 2.29 -17.84
N GLY A 158 -10.67 2.35 -19.15
CA GLY A 158 -9.42 2.84 -19.74
C GLY A 158 -8.24 1.89 -19.58
N LEU A 159 -7.18 2.09 -20.35
CA LEU A 159 -5.92 1.34 -20.23
C LEU A 159 -5.04 1.93 -19.12
N TYR A 160 -3.99 1.25 -18.67
CA TYR A 160 -2.99 1.90 -17.82
C TYR A 160 -1.92 2.63 -18.63
N THR A 161 -1.60 3.85 -18.20
CA THR A 161 -0.30 4.46 -18.53
C THR A 161 0.83 3.70 -17.82
N HIS A 162 2.07 3.89 -18.27
CA HIS A 162 3.23 3.19 -17.70
C HIS A 162 3.36 3.40 -16.18
N GLY A 163 3.17 4.62 -15.69
CA GLY A 163 3.21 4.93 -14.26
C GLY A 163 2.07 4.27 -13.49
N GLN A 164 0.84 4.34 -14.02
CA GLN A 164 -0.30 3.68 -13.37
C GLN A 164 -0.13 2.15 -13.30
N ARG A 165 0.53 1.54 -14.29
CA ARG A 165 0.83 0.10 -14.29
C ARG A 165 1.84 -0.28 -13.21
N ILE A 166 2.89 0.53 -13.02
CA ILE A 166 3.85 0.34 -11.92
C ILE A 166 3.13 0.45 -10.58
N ASN A 167 2.30 1.47 -10.38
CA ASN A 167 1.55 1.67 -9.14
C ASN A 167 0.57 0.51 -8.88
N TYR A 168 -0.11 0.00 -9.92
CA TYR A 168 -0.95 -1.19 -9.80
C TYR A 168 -0.14 -2.41 -9.37
N LEU A 169 0.97 -2.72 -10.05
CA LEU A 169 1.80 -3.88 -9.72
C LEU A 169 2.41 -3.78 -8.32
N ALA A 170 2.84 -2.58 -7.92
CA ALA A 170 3.31 -2.32 -6.56
C ALA A 170 2.21 -2.55 -5.52
N PHE A 171 1.00 -2.03 -5.75
CA PHE A 171 -0.15 -2.27 -4.87
C PHE A 171 -0.47 -3.76 -4.72
N VAL A 172 -0.41 -4.53 -5.82
CA VAL A 172 -0.64 -5.98 -5.79
C VAL A 172 0.49 -6.70 -5.04
N ALA A 173 1.75 -6.45 -5.39
CA ALA A 173 2.89 -7.15 -4.81
C ALA A 173 3.06 -6.85 -3.32
N PHE A 174 3.08 -5.57 -2.93
CA PHE A 174 3.25 -5.18 -1.53
C PHE A 174 1.98 -5.42 -0.72
N GLY A 175 0.81 -5.29 -1.32
CA GLY A 175 -0.44 -5.65 -0.65
C GLY A 175 -0.54 -7.15 -0.39
N PHE A 176 -0.02 -8.01 -1.28
CA PHE A 176 0.13 -9.44 -1.02
C PHE A 176 1.06 -9.69 0.16
N ILE A 177 2.25 -9.05 0.19
CA ILE A 177 3.18 -9.18 1.32
C ILE A 177 2.47 -8.81 2.62
N LEU A 178 1.76 -7.68 2.67
CA LEU A 178 1.03 -7.22 3.85
C LEU A 178 -0.13 -8.13 4.27
N CYS A 179 -0.96 -8.56 3.32
CA CYS A 179 -2.07 -9.47 3.61
C CYS A 179 -1.58 -10.81 4.12
N PHE A 180 -0.59 -11.39 3.44
CA PHE A 180 0.02 -12.66 3.83
C PHE A 180 0.68 -12.54 5.20
N SER A 181 1.56 -11.56 5.38
CA SER A 181 2.28 -11.38 6.64
C SER A 181 1.37 -11.01 7.80
N GLY A 182 0.41 -10.10 7.59
CA GLY A 182 -0.56 -9.68 8.61
C GLY A 182 -1.46 -10.84 9.05
N PHE A 183 -1.94 -11.66 8.10
CA PHE A 183 -2.71 -12.86 8.41
C PHE A 183 -1.90 -13.84 9.27
N TRP A 184 -0.65 -14.13 8.91
CA TRP A 184 0.19 -15.04 9.69
C TRP A 184 0.57 -14.48 11.06
N ILE A 185 0.83 -13.17 11.19
CA ILE A 185 1.09 -12.53 12.49
C ILE A 185 -0.13 -12.67 13.41
N TRP A 186 -1.33 -12.46 12.87
CA TRP A 186 -2.58 -12.60 13.60
C TRP A 186 -2.91 -14.06 13.94
N PHE A 187 -2.64 -14.99 13.02
CA PHE A 187 -2.90 -16.42 13.20
C PHE A 187 -1.94 -17.08 14.20
N LEU A 188 -0.67 -16.68 14.24
CA LEU A 188 0.34 -17.22 15.15
C LEU A 188 0.14 -16.68 16.57
N SER A 189 -0.47 -17.50 17.43
CA SER A 189 -0.80 -17.18 18.81
C SER A 189 0.48 -16.92 19.64
N PRO A 190 0.41 -16.07 20.69
CA PRO A 190 1.47 -15.95 21.66
C PRO A 190 1.85 -17.27 22.37
N GLY A 191 1.00 -18.30 22.30
CA GLY A 191 1.28 -19.64 22.85
C GLY A 191 2.16 -20.53 21.98
N ASP A 192 2.39 -20.17 20.71
CA ASP A 192 3.09 -21.02 19.73
C ASP A 192 4.63 -20.89 19.82
N PHE A 193 5.15 -20.16 20.82
CA PHE A 193 6.58 -19.83 20.98
C PHE A 193 7.43 -20.94 21.63
N LEU A 194 6.98 -22.18 21.59
CA LEU A 194 7.74 -23.31 22.16
C LEU A 194 8.90 -23.74 21.25
N HIS A 195 8.92 -23.28 20.00
CA HIS A 195 9.86 -23.70 18.96
C HIS A 195 10.64 -22.50 18.37
N ALA A 196 11.96 -22.62 18.28
CA ALA A 196 12.85 -21.55 17.81
C ALA A 196 12.54 -21.16 16.35
N GLU A 197 12.25 -22.15 15.50
CA GLU A 197 11.85 -21.97 14.11
C GLU A 197 10.58 -21.12 13.96
N VAL A 198 9.60 -21.27 14.85
CA VAL A 198 8.34 -20.48 14.83
C VAL A 198 8.61 -19.04 15.23
N ILE A 199 9.47 -18.82 16.23
CA ILE A 199 9.91 -17.49 16.66
C ILE A 199 10.60 -16.77 15.50
N GLN A 200 11.47 -17.48 14.76
CA GLN A 200 12.19 -16.89 13.64
C GLN A 200 11.31 -16.60 12.43
N TYR A 201 10.41 -17.52 12.12
CA TYR A 201 9.41 -17.29 11.09
C TYR A 201 8.58 -16.03 11.40
N LYS A 202 8.15 -15.86 12.66
CA LYS A 202 7.40 -14.65 13.07
C LYS A 202 8.23 -13.37 12.94
N ARG A 203 9.52 -13.39 13.30
CA ARG A 203 10.42 -12.23 13.10
C ARG A 203 10.56 -11.86 11.63
N LEU A 204 10.77 -12.86 10.77
CA LEU A 204 10.87 -12.65 9.33
C LEU A 204 9.58 -12.05 8.76
N ILE A 205 8.42 -12.61 9.15
CA ILE A 205 7.13 -12.09 8.69
C ILE A 205 6.88 -10.67 9.21
N LEU A 206 7.22 -10.38 10.46
CA LEU A 206 7.06 -9.04 11.04
C LEU A 206 7.95 -8.02 10.32
N PHE A 207 9.20 -8.38 10.03
CA PHE A 207 10.09 -7.55 9.23
C PHE A 207 9.55 -7.35 7.80
N GLY A 208 9.08 -8.42 7.15
CA GLY A 208 8.45 -8.35 5.84
C GLY A 208 7.18 -7.48 5.83
N HIS A 209 6.36 -7.56 6.88
CA HIS A 209 5.18 -6.73 7.05
C HIS A 209 5.55 -5.26 7.15
N PHE A 210 6.52 -4.94 8.01
CA PHE A 210 7.03 -3.58 8.14
C PHE A 210 7.59 -3.06 6.81
N MET A 211 8.48 -3.81 6.15
CA MET A 211 9.06 -3.41 4.87
C MET A 211 7.99 -3.21 3.78
N GLY A 212 7.01 -4.12 3.71
CA GLY A 212 5.86 -3.99 2.82
C GLY A 212 5.06 -2.72 3.09
N SER A 213 4.83 -2.39 4.37
CA SER A 213 4.09 -1.18 4.77
C SER A 213 4.86 0.10 4.45
N ALA A 214 6.17 0.11 4.66
CA ALA A 214 7.01 1.25 4.37
C ALA A 214 6.98 1.55 2.87
N VAL A 215 7.15 0.52 2.01
CA VAL A 215 7.14 0.71 0.56
C VAL A 215 5.76 1.03 0.01
N ILE A 216 4.70 0.32 0.42
CA ILE A 216 3.35 0.59 -0.10
C ILE A 216 2.86 1.99 0.29
N THR A 217 3.35 2.54 1.40
CA THR A 217 3.05 3.91 1.84
C THR A 217 3.50 4.94 0.81
N PHE A 218 4.63 4.76 0.13
CA PHE A 218 5.05 5.70 -0.92
C PHE A 218 4.03 5.75 -2.06
N PHE A 219 3.60 4.57 -2.53
CA PHE A 219 2.66 4.44 -3.65
C PHE A 219 1.23 4.87 -3.28
N ILE A 220 0.77 4.50 -2.09
CA ILE A 220 -0.55 4.89 -1.58
C ILE A 220 -0.56 6.36 -1.19
N GLY A 221 0.52 6.87 -0.59
CA GLY A 221 0.74 8.27 -0.29
C GLY A 221 0.66 9.12 -1.55
N GLU A 222 1.39 8.75 -2.61
CA GLU A 222 1.31 9.40 -3.93
C GLU A 222 -0.12 9.35 -4.49
N THR A 223 -0.79 8.19 -4.39
CA THR A 223 -2.14 8.00 -4.92
C THR A 223 -3.19 8.84 -4.16
N ILE A 224 -3.19 8.79 -2.83
CA ILE A 224 -4.06 9.60 -1.97
C ILE A 224 -3.75 11.09 -2.17
N TYR A 225 -2.48 11.47 -2.18
CA TYR A 225 -2.05 12.83 -2.48
C TYR A 225 -2.59 13.29 -3.83
N SER A 226 -2.45 12.48 -4.88
CA SER A 226 -2.96 12.80 -6.22
C SER A 226 -4.48 12.99 -6.22
N TYR A 227 -5.20 12.11 -5.52
CA TYR A 227 -6.66 12.07 -5.48
C TYR A 227 -7.30 13.13 -4.58
N VAL A 228 -6.65 13.48 -3.46
CA VAL A 228 -7.23 14.35 -2.41
C VAL A 228 -6.67 15.76 -2.49
N VAL A 229 -5.37 15.89 -2.79
CA VAL A 229 -4.61 17.15 -2.67
C VAL A 229 -4.27 17.72 -4.04
N ALA A 230 -3.62 16.95 -4.91
CA ALA A 230 -3.03 17.46 -6.14
C ALA A 230 -4.05 17.73 -7.24
N ILE A 231 -5.10 16.91 -7.37
CA ILE A 231 -6.10 17.04 -8.42
C ILE A 231 -7.46 17.46 -7.85
N ARG A 232 -8.01 18.58 -8.32
CA ARG A 232 -9.34 19.06 -7.94
C ARG A 232 -10.41 18.25 -8.67
N GLY A 233 -11.39 17.74 -7.92
CA GLY A 233 -12.54 17.04 -8.49
C GLY A 233 -12.42 15.53 -8.57
N TYR A 234 -11.23 14.95 -8.31
CA TYR A 234 -11.07 13.49 -8.32
C TYR A 234 -11.96 12.81 -7.28
N LEU A 235 -11.81 13.17 -5.99
CA LEU A 235 -12.59 12.57 -4.91
C LEU A 235 -14.11 12.83 -5.05
N PRO A 236 -14.60 14.05 -5.35
CA PRO A 236 -16.01 14.26 -5.70
C PRO A 236 -16.51 13.42 -6.89
N GLY A 237 -15.66 13.23 -7.90
CA GLY A 237 -15.96 12.39 -9.05
C GLY A 237 -16.05 10.90 -8.69
N LEU A 238 -15.18 10.42 -7.79
CA LEU A 238 -15.23 9.06 -7.27
C LEU A 238 -16.47 8.87 -6.38
N ILE A 239 -16.80 9.87 -5.54
CA ILE A 239 -18.00 9.85 -4.71
C ILE A 239 -19.26 9.89 -5.55
N SER A 240 -19.32 10.59 -6.69
CA SER A 240 -20.52 10.63 -7.54
C SER A 240 -20.56 9.52 -8.60
N GLY A 241 -19.39 8.99 -8.97
CA GLY A 241 -19.16 8.10 -10.12
C GLY A 241 -19.15 8.81 -11.47
N LYS A 242 -19.24 10.14 -11.49
CA LYS A 242 -19.32 10.95 -12.70
C LYS A 242 -18.24 12.03 -12.70
N TYR A 243 -17.63 12.25 -13.86
CA TYR A 243 -16.60 13.26 -14.05
C TYR A 243 -17.00 14.20 -15.20
N PRO A 244 -16.65 15.50 -15.11
CA PRO A 244 -16.69 16.41 -16.26
C PRO A 244 -15.89 15.82 -17.43
N LYS A 245 -16.42 15.86 -18.65
CA LYS A 245 -15.73 15.31 -19.82
C LYS A 245 -14.35 15.94 -20.02
N GLU A 246 -14.24 17.26 -19.91
CA GLU A 246 -13.00 18.02 -20.05
C GLU A 246 -11.96 17.64 -18.99
N TYR A 247 -12.42 17.25 -17.79
CA TYR A 247 -11.51 16.72 -16.77
C TYR A 247 -10.88 15.40 -17.20
N LEU A 248 -11.68 14.53 -17.83
CA LEU A 248 -11.17 13.27 -18.36
C LEU A 248 -10.27 13.52 -19.57
N GLU A 249 -10.61 14.43 -20.47
CA GLU A 249 -9.74 14.79 -21.61
C GLU A 249 -8.37 15.33 -21.16
N GLU A 250 -8.33 16.14 -20.09
CA GLU A 250 -7.10 16.75 -19.59
C GLU A 250 -6.24 15.80 -18.75
N PHE A 251 -6.86 14.99 -17.87
CA PHE A 251 -6.12 14.21 -16.88
C PHE A 251 -6.18 12.69 -17.09
N HIS A 252 -7.21 12.19 -17.76
CA HIS A 252 -7.48 10.75 -17.93
C HIS A 252 -8.08 10.40 -19.31
N PRO A 253 -7.44 10.81 -20.43
CA PRO A 253 -8.00 10.60 -21.77
C PRO A 253 -8.23 9.12 -22.07
N GLU A 254 -7.42 8.24 -21.46
CA GLU A 254 -7.55 6.79 -21.59
C GLU A 254 -8.93 6.24 -21.17
N VAL A 255 -9.64 6.96 -20.30
CA VAL A 255 -10.98 6.57 -19.82
C VAL A 255 -12.06 6.87 -20.88
N LEU A 256 -11.82 7.87 -21.74
CA LEU A 256 -12.71 8.25 -22.83
C LEU A 256 -12.46 7.41 -24.07
N ASP A 257 -11.19 7.16 -24.38
CA ASP A 257 -10.78 6.39 -25.57
C ASP A 257 -11.06 4.89 -25.43
N GLY A 258 -11.22 4.39 -24.20
CA GLY A 258 -11.50 2.98 -23.89
C GLY A 258 -12.96 2.54 -24.04
N VAL A 259 -13.71 3.12 -24.99
CA VAL A 259 -15.09 2.70 -25.38
C VAL A 259 -15.04 1.73 -26.55
#